data_AF-A0A4Q5XKN1-F1
#
_entry.id   AF-A0A4Q5XKN1-F1
#
_cell.length_a   1.000
_cell.length_b   1.000
_cell.length_c   1.000
_cell.angle_alpha   90.00
_cell.angle_beta   90.00
_cell.angle_gamma   90.00
#
_symmetry.space_group_name_H-M   'P 1'
#
loop_
_entity.id
_entity.type
_entity.pdbx_description
1 polymer ?
#
loop_
_entity_poly.entity_id
_entity_poly.type
_entity_poly.pdbx_seq_one_letter_code
_entity_poly.pdbx_strand_id
1 'polypeptide(L)'
;RVWCGYFCPQTVWTDLFLVVERFFEGDRNARIKLDKSPWSFNKLWRKGGKHSVWLLIAFATGGAFVLYWHDARSLAETFFIGQAPMTAYVFAALLTATTYALAGTMREQVCTYMCPWPRIQSALIDRDTLTVTYRSERGDPRGPHKKGATWEGRGDCVDCKQCVVVCPMGIDIRNGPQLECIQCGLCIDACDSVMKKVGRPTALIAYDTDENVLRRWKGFPARNFSPFRPRIIVYALVFVFTAGLMAFGLSNRADVELSVLKDRALPFVQLASGDVRNGYTLKLVNKQREHRTFDVHVEGLPGAVIEIIGEGDSASPVVSAGPDGVERYRLLLTTAPGARKGASSDIRIVLTEAGKPVSAAAATFLEPEASNAS
;
A
#
# COMPACT_ATOMS: atom_id res chain seq x y z
N ARG A 1 7.98 14.12 10.86
CA ARG A 1 7.61 14.27 9.43
C ARG A 1 8.64 13.63 8.46
N VAL A 2 9.46 12.68 8.96
CA VAL A 2 10.53 12.01 8.20
C VAL A 2 10.00 11.30 6.94
N TRP A 3 8.79 10.74 7.00
CA TRP A 3 8.16 10.12 5.83
C TRP A 3 8.15 11.03 4.59
N CYS A 4 7.72 12.28 4.72
CA CYS A 4 7.62 13.22 3.59
C CYS A 4 9.00 13.53 2.97
N GLY A 5 10.04 13.61 3.80
CA GLY A 5 11.39 13.96 3.37
C GLY A 5 12.19 12.81 2.78
N TYR A 6 11.89 11.55 3.17
CA TYR A 6 12.79 10.42 2.89
C TYR A 6 12.11 9.21 2.22
N PHE A 7 10.81 9.02 2.40
CA PHE A 7 10.13 7.78 1.99
C PHE A 7 8.90 8.00 1.11
N CYS A 8 8.37 9.22 1.08
CA CYS A 8 7.22 9.56 0.25
C CYS A 8 7.53 9.29 -1.22
N PRO A 9 6.70 8.51 -1.95
CA PRO A 9 6.93 8.19 -3.35
C PRO A 9 7.14 9.44 -4.21
N GLN A 10 6.37 10.50 -3.96
CA GLN A 10 6.53 11.77 -4.68
C GLN A 10 7.92 12.38 -4.53
N THR A 11 8.47 12.40 -3.31
CA THR A 11 9.80 12.94 -3.02
C THR A 11 10.87 12.05 -3.65
N VAL A 12 10.78 10.74 -3.43
CA VAL A 12 11.76 9.75 -3.96
C VAL A 12 11.80 9.78 -5.49
N TRP A 13 10.64 9.84 -6.15
CA TRP A 13 10.58 9.96 -7.61
C TRP A 13 11.12 11.29 -8.10
N THR A 14 10.80 12.41 -7.45
CA THR A 14 11.32 13.72 -7.82
C THR A 14 12.85 13.76 -7.71
N ASP A 15 13.40 13.26 -6.61
CA ASP A 15 14.85 13.20 -6.38
C ASP A 15 15.54 12.30 -7.42
N LEU A 16 14.97 11.13 -7.71
CA LEU A 16 15.48 10.24 -8.75
C LEU A 16 15.45 10.91 -10.13
N PHE A 17 14.37 11.61 -10.47
CA PHE A 17 14.24 12.32 -11.74
C PHE A 17 15.24 13.47 -11.85
N LEU A 18 15.53 14.17 -10.75
CA LEU A 18 16.57 15.20 -10.68
C LEU A 18 17.98 14.62 -10.85
N VAL A 19 18.26 13.44 -10.31
CA VAL A 19 19.54 12.74 -10.54
C VAL A 19 19.71 12.40 -12.01
N VAL A 20 18.67 11.84 -12.65
CA VAL A 20 18.67 11.54 -14.09
C VAL A 20 18.84 12.83 -14.90
N GLU A 21 18.13 13.90 -14.56
CA GLU A 21 18.24 15.18 -15.24
C GLU A 21 19.65 15.77 -15.12
N ARG A 22 20.28 15.66 -13.95
CA ARG A 22 21.67 16.08 -13.74
C ARG A 22 22.65 15.25 -14.55
N PHE A 23 22.41 13.95 -14.70
CA PHE A 23 23.25 13.07 -15.51
C PHE A 23 23.23 13.48 -17.01
N PHE A 24 22.04 13.74 -17.56
CA PHE A 24 21.91 14.11 -18.98
C PHE A 24 22.23 15.58 -19.29
N GLU A 25 21.80 16.53 -18.44
CA GLU A 25 21.87 17.97 -18.73
C GLU A 25 22.88 18.74 -17.86
N GLY A 26 23.41 18.12 -16.80
CA GLY A 26 24.35 18.73 -15.88
C GLY A 26 23.70 19.58 -14.78
N ASP A 27 24.52 20.38 -14.10
CA ASP A 27 24.07 21.26 -13.02
C ASP A 27 23.12 22.36 -13.51
N ARG A 28 22.51 23.11 -12.57
CA ARG A 28 21.52 24.17 -12.86
C ARG A 28 21.97 25.13 -13.97
N ASN A 29 23.22 25.59 -13.95
CA ASN A 29 23.72 26.55 -14.95
C ASN A 29 23.86 25.91 -16.34
N ALA A 30 24.27 24.65 -16.41
CA ALA A 30 24.36 23.90 -17.65
C ALA A 30 22.97 23.69 -18.27
N ARG A 31 21.96 23.36 -17.45
CA ARG A 31 20.56 23.25 -17.86
C ARG A 31 20.01 24.54 -18.45
N ILE A 32 20.16 25.67 -17.73
CA ILE A 32 19.70 26.98 -18.22
C ILE A 32 20.38 27.35 -19.55
N LYS A 33 21.67 27.06 -19.70
CA LYS A 33 22.41 27.29 -20.94
C LYS A 33 21.91 26.39 -22.08
N LEU A 34 21.67 25.11 -21.80
CA LEU A 34 21.16 24.15 -22.77
C LEU A 34 19.75 24.52 -23.24
N ASP A 35 18.88 24.98 -22.35
CA ASP A 35 17.52 25.41 -22.68
C ASP A 35 17.50 26.61 -23.63
N LYS A 36 18.38 27.59 -23.40
CA LYS A 36 18.54 28.78 -24.25
C LYS A 36 19.25 28.52 -25.58
N SER A 37 19.97 27.40 -25.70
CA SER A 37 20.69 27.05 -26.93
C SER A 37 19.73 26.64 -28.06
N PRO A 38 20.07 26.88 -29.33
CA PRO A 38 19.27 26.41 -30.46
C PRO A 38 19.17 24.88 -30.49
N TRP A 39 18.18 24.36 -31.22
CA TRP A 39 18.02 22.92 -31.42
C TRP A 39 19.24 22.35 -32.13
N SER A 40 19.97 21.49 -31.43
CA SER A 40 21.14 20.77 -31.93
C SER A 40 20.99 19.30 -31.59
N PHE A 41 21.74 18.42 -32.28
CA PHE A 41 21.75 16.99 -31.96
C PHE A 41 22.08 16.74 -30.47
N ASN A 42 23.05 17.47 -29.92
CA ASN A 42 23.39 17.39 -28.49
C ASN A 42 22.21 17.75 -27.57
N LYS A 43 21.43 18.79 -27.91
CA LYS A 43 20.23 19.17 -27.14
C LYS A 43 19.15 18.09 -27.24
N LEU A 44 18.90 17.58 -28.45
CA LEU A 44 17.88 16.56 -28.70
C LEU A 44 18.23 15.24 -27.99
N TRP A 45 19.48 14.79 -28.08
CA TRP A 45 19.96 13.59 -27.39
C TRP A 45 19.84 13.69 -25.87
N ARG A 46 20.26 14.83 -25.29
CA ARG A 46 20.20 15.03 -23.82
C ARG A 46 18.76 15.12 -23.31
N LYS A 47 17.91 15.92 -23.96
CA LYS A 47 16.50 16.07 -23.58
C LYS A 47 15.74 14.77 -23.84
N GLY A 48 15.91 14.18 -25.02
CA GLY A 48 15.29 12.91 -25.39
C GLY A 48 15.69 11.79 -24.44
N GLY A 49 16.99 11.58 -24.23
CA GLY A 49 17.51 10.57 -23.31
C GLY A 49 16.99 10.73 -21.88
N LYS A 50 16.95 11.97 -21.36
CA LYS A 50 16.33 12.25 -20.06
C LYS A 50 14.87 11.81 -20.02
N HIS A 51 14.06 12.26 -20.98
CA HIS A 51 12.62 11.96 -20.99
C HIS A 51 12.34 10.47 -21.22
N SER A 52 13.14 9.78 -22.04
CA SER A 52 13.07 8.32 -22.20
C SER A 52 13.34 7.60 -20.88
N VAL A 53 14.38 7.98 -20.15
CA VAL A 53 14.69 7.36 -18.84
C VAL A 53 13.61 7.70 -17.80
N TRP A 54 13.11 8.93 -17.77
CA TRP A 54 11.96 9.28 -16.91
C TRP A 54 10.72 8.45 -17.20
N LEU A 55 10.39 8.21 -18.48
CA LEU A 55 9.26 7.36 -18.86
C LEU A 55 9.48 5.90 -18.46
N LEU A 56 10.70 5.38 -18.64
CA LEU A 56 11.03 4.01 -18.20
C LEU A 56 10.87 3.85 -16.69
N ILE A 57 11.37 4.81 -15.90
CA ILE A 57 11.21 4.80 -14.44
C ILE A 57 9.72 4.90 -14.08
N ALA A 58 8.99 5.85 -14.67
CA ALA A 58 7.57 6.04 -14.41
C ALA A 58 6.74 4.78 -14.73
N PHE A 59 7.07 4.09 -15.82
CA PHE A 59 6.43 2.82 -16.18
C PHE A 59 6.81 1.69 -15.21
N ALA A 60 8.10 1.56 -14.89
CA ALA A 60 8.60 0.50 -14.01
C ALA A 60 8.11 0.63 -12.57
N THR A 61 7.93 1.84 -12.04
CA THR A 61 7.52 2.05 -10.64
C THR A 61 6.04 2.40 -10.49
N GLY A 62 5.50 3.24 -11.38
CA GLY A 62 4.10 3.66 -11.36
C GLY A 62 3.21 2.72 -12.17
N GLY A 63 3.58 2.47 -13.43
CA GLY A 63 2.84 1.58 -14.32
C GLY A 63 2.73 0.14 -13.79
N ALA A 64 3.80 -0.39 -13.20
CA ALA A 64 3.83 -1.74 -12.61
C ALA A 64 2.84 -1.94 -11.44
N PHE A 65 2.28 -0.87 -10.87
CA PHE A 65 1.26 -0.98 -9.81
C PHE A 65 -0.03 -1.66 -10.31
N VAL A 66 -0.23 -1.75 -11.63
CA VAL A 66 -1.28 -2.55 -12.27
C VAL A 66 -1.22 -4.04 -11.89
N LEU A 67 -0.03 -4.56 -11.57
CA LEU A 67 0.19 -5.95 -11.14
C LEU A 67 -0.48 -6.27 -9.78
N TYR A 68 -0.91 -5.25 -9.03
CA TYR A 68 -1.64 -5.47 -7.79
C TYR A 68 -3.12 -5.83 -8.05
N TRP A 69 -3.70 -5.43 -9.18
CA TRP A 69 -5.11 -5.69 -9.52
C TRP A 69 -5.31 -6.84 -10.51
N HIS A 70 -4.24 -7.33 -11.13
CA HIS A 70 -4.26 -8.41 -12.10
C HIS A 70 -3.29 -9.50 -11.69
N ASP A 71 -3.50 -10.73 -12.17
CA ASP A 71 -2.53 -11.80 -11.95
C ASP A 71 -1.16 -11.41 -12.53
N ALA A 72 -0.15 -11.31 -11.66
CA ALA A 72 1.13 -10.72 -12.01
C ALA A 72 1.89 -11.55 -13.06
N ARG A 73 1.77 -12.87 -13.00
CA ARG A 73 2.45 -13.77 -13.95
C ARG A 73 1.83 -13.69 -15.33
N SER A 74 0.52 -13.91 -15.41
CA SER A 74 -0.25 -13.82 -16.65
C SER A 74 -0.09 -12.45 -17.30
N LEU A 75 -0.14 -11.37 -16.50
CA LEU A 75 0.04 -10.02 -17.03
C LEU A 75 1.46 -9.79 -17.56
N ALA A 76 2.50 -10.24 -16.86
CA ALA A 76 3.88 -10.10 -17.34
C ALA A 76 4.12 -10.84 -18.67
N GLU A 77 3.50 -12.02 -18.84
CA GLU A 77 3.59 -12.81 -20.07
C GLU A 77 2.77 -12.19 -21.23
N THR A 78 1.60 -11.64 -20.95
CA THR A 78 0.64 -11.17 -21.98
C THR A 78 0.75 -9.69 -22.36
N PHE A 79 1.32 -8.84 -21.50
CA PHE A 79 1.34 -7.38 -21.69
C PHE A 79 2.19 -6.96 -22.89
N PHE A 80 3.39 -7.53 -23.07
CA PHE A 80 4.29 -7.15 -24.15
C PHE A 80 3.92 -7.74 -25.51
N ILE A 81 3.09 -8.78 -25.53
CA ILE A 81 2.58 -9.41 -26.75
C ILE A 81 1.21 -8.86 -27.19
N GLY A 82 0.68 -7.85 -26.49
CA GLY A 82 -0.57 -7.19 -26.88
C GLY A 82 -1.85 -7.92 -26.44
N GLN A 83 -1.76 -8.94 -25.58
CA GLN A 83 -2.88 -9.80 -25.19
C GLN A 83 -3.45 -9.53 -23.79
N ALA A 84 -2.87 -8.58 -23.04
CA ALA A 84 -3.39 -8.21 -21.73
C ALA A 84 -4.79 -7.55 -21.81
N PRO A 85 -5.57 -7.59 -20.71
CA PRO A 85 -6.85 -6.88 -20.63
C PRO A 85 -6.69 -5.38 -20.92
N MET A 86 -7.65 -4.78 -21.62
CA MET A 86 -7.63 -3.33 -21.92
C MET A 86 -7.49 -2.44 -20.68
N THR A 87 -8.06 -2.87 -19.56
CA THR A 87 -7.91 -2.19 -18.27
C THR A 87 -6.44 -2.07 -17.87
N ALA A 88 -5.64 -3.11 -18.09
CA ALA A 88 -4.24 -3.10 -17.71
C ALA A 88 -3.44 -2.05 -18.50
N TYR A 89 -3.68 -1.92 -19.82
CA TYR A 89 -3.03 -0.89 -20.64
C TYR A 89 -3.46 0.52 -20.23
N VAL A 90 -4.76 0.75 -20.05
CA VAL A 90 -5.29 2.07 -19.68
C VAL A 90 -4.71 2.53 -18.33
N PHE A 91 -4.74 1.67 -17.32
CA PHE A 91 -4.21 2.01 -16.00
C PHE A 91 -2.68 2.10 -15.99
N ALA A 92 -1.96 1.22 -16.70
CA ALA A 92 -0.51 1.35 -16.84
C ALA A 92 -0.12 2.68 -17.49
N ALA A 93 -0.80 3.07 -18.57
CA ALA A 93 -0.57 4.36 -19.23
C ALA A 93 -0.92 5.54 -18.32
N LEU A 94 -2.08 5.49 -17.64
CA LEU A 94 -2.51 6.54 -16.72
C LEU A 94 -1.53 6.72 -15.55
N LEU A 95 -1.14 5.63 -14.89
CA LEU A 95 -0.21 5.65 -13.76
C LEU A 95 1.19 6.08 -14.19
N THR A 96 1.64 5.65 -15.37
CA THR A 96 2.90 6.11 -15.95
C THR A 96 2.86 7.61 -16.26
N ALA A 97 1.80 8.08 -16.93
CA ALA A 97 1.65 9.47 -17.32
C ALA A 97 1.54 10.39 -16.10
N THR A 98 0.75 9.99 -15.09
CA THR A 98 0.64 10.74 -13.84
C THR A 98 1.94 10.73 -13.06
N THR A 99 2.64 9.60 -12.92
CA THR A 99 3.96 9.55 -12.26
C THR A 99 4.96 10.45 -12.97
N TYR A 100 5.02 10.38 -14.29
CA TYR A 100 5.89 11.22 -15.13
C TYR A 100 5.59 12.72 -14.97
N ALA A 101 4.31 13.12 -15.02
CA ALA A 101 3.91 14.51 -14.86
C ALA A 101 4.14 15.02 -13.42
N LEU A 102 3.67 14.27 -12.42
CA LEU A 102 3.75 14.69 -11.03
C LEU A 102 5.19 14.76 -10.54
N ALA A 103 6.03 13.76 -10.79
CA ALA A 103 7.41 13.74 -10.34
C ALA A 103 8.36 14.54 -11.25
N GLY A 104 8.12 14.55 -12.56
CA GLY A 104 9.01 15.20 -13.52
C GLY A 104 8.77 16.70 -13.68
N THR A 105 7.51 17.12 -13.82
CA THR A 105 7.16 18.51 -14.14
C THR A 105 6.63 19.29 -12.94
N MET A 106 5.68 18.73 -12.17
CA MET A 106 5.07 19.44 -11.04
C MET A 106 5.92 19.40 -9.77
N ARG A 107 6.66 18.31 -9.52
CA ARG A 107 7.65 18.15 -8.45
C ARG A 107 7.10 18.57 -7.08
N GLU A 108 7.70 19.57 -6.45
CA GLU A 108 7.36 20.05 -5.11
C GLU A 108 6.01 20.77 -5.06
N GLN A 109 5.46 21.21 -6.20
CA GLN A 109 4.12 21.81 -6.27
C GLN A 109 3.05 20.82 -5.79
N VAL A 110 3.25 19.52 -6.03
CA VAL A 110 2.38 18.45 -5.51
C VAL A 110 2.34 18.48 -3.99
N CYS A 111 3.51 18.61 -3.35
CA CYS A 111 3.64 18.66 -1.89
C CYS A 111 2.99 19.91 -1.29
N THR A 112 3.10 21.06 -1.96
CA THR A 112 2.56 22.34 -1.47
C THR A 112 1.05 22.45 -1.66
N TYR A 113 0.54 22.09 -2.85
CA TYR A 113 -0.84 22.42 -3.24
C TYR A 113 -1.79 21.23 -3.23
N MET A 114 -1.34 20.04 -3.66
CA MET A 114 -2.20 18.86 -3.82
C MET A 114 -2.23 17.97 -2.58
N CYS A 115 -1.09 17.84 -1.90
CA CYS A 115 -0.94 16.91 -0.80
C CYS A 115 -1.73 17.39 0.43
N PRO A 116 -2.63 16.56 1.00
CA PRO A 116 -3.33 16.91 2.24
C PRO A 116 -2.45 16.66 3.48
N TRP A 117 -1.41 15.82 3.36
CA TRP A 117 -0.57 15.40 4.48
C TRP A 117 0.09 16.56 5.25
N PRO A 118 0.63 17.62 4.63
CA PRO A 118 1.14 18.78 5.35
C PRO A 118 0.17 19.37 6.37
N ARG A 119 -1.12 19.41 6.04
CA ARG A 119 -2.17 20.02 6.86
C ARG A 119 -2.64 19.08 7.96
N ILE A 120 -2.71 17.77 7.68
CA ILE A 120 -3.09 16.77 8.68
C ILE A 120 -1.96 16.57 9.69
N GLN A 121 -0.71 16.53 9.23
CA GLN A 121 0.44 16.26 10.09
C GLN A 121 0.73 17.40 11.05
N SER A 122 0.45 18.66 10.70
CA SER A 122 0.60 19.78 11.65
C SER A 122 -0.31 19.62 12.87
N ALA A 123 -1.48 18.99 12.73
CA ALA A 123 -2.37 18.67 13.85
C ALA A 123 -1.89 17.48 14.71
N LEU A 124 -0.99 16.64 14.18
CA LEU A 124 -0.44 15.46 14.87
C LEU A 124 0.87 15.74 15.61
N ILE A 125 1.46 16.92 15.43
CA ILE A 125 2.69 17.35 16.08
C ILE A 125 2.39 17.80 17.51
N ASP A 126 3.27 17.45 18.45
CA ASP A 126 3.28 17.95 19.83
C ASP A 126 4.57 18.72 20.14
N ARG A 127 4.64 19.36 21.32
CA ARG A 127 5.79 20.19 21.73
C ARG A 127 7.11 19.44 21.85
N ASP A 128 7.05 18.12 21.99
CA ASP A 128 8.20 17.22 22.14
C ASP A 128 8.54 16.50 20.82
N THR A 129 7.86 16.84 19.73
CA THR A 129 8.11 16.26 18.42
C THR A 129 9.36 16.89 17.81
N LEU A 130 10.27 16.05 17.32
CA LEU A 130 11.45 16.53 16.60
C LEU A 130 11.04 17.13 15.26
N THR A 131 11.34 18.42 15.10
CA THR A 131 11.13 19.21 13.90
C THR A 131 12.45 19.86 13.47
N VAL A 132 12.70 19.95 12.16
CA VAL A 132 13.81 20.78 11.65
C VAL A 132 13.51 22.22 12.01
N THR A 133 14.37 22.81 12.84
CA THR A 133 14.13 24.11 13.48
C THR A 133 15.38 24.97 13.45
N TYR A 134 15.21 26.25 13.11
CA TYR A 134 16.23 27.27 13.26
C TYR A 134 16.25 27.77 14.71
N ARG A 135 17.42 27.71 15.35
CA ARG A 135 17.63 28.15 16.74
C ARG A 135 17.79 29.67 16.79
N SER A 136 16.66 30.37 16.79
CA SER A 136 16.62 31.85 16.81
C SER A 136 17.27 32.44 18.06
N GLU A 137 17.22 31.75 19.19
CA GLU A 137 17.89 32.15 20.44
C GLU A 137 19.40 32.29 20.32
N ARG A 138 20.00 31.58 19.36
CA ARG A 138 21.44 31.57 19.08
C ARG A 138 21.78 32.32 17.80
N GLY A 139 20.89 32.25 16.82
CA GLY A 139 21.10 32.78 15.48
C GLY A 139 20.84 34.27 15.36
N ASP A 140 19.99 34.84 16.20
CA ASP A 140 19.55 36.24 16.12
C ASP A 140 20.20 37.13 17.20
N PRO A 141 20.45 38.43 16.93
CA PRO A 141 20.17 39.13 15.67
C PRO A 141 21.14 38.70 14.56
N ARG A 142 20.56 38.25 13.46
CA ARG A 142 21.27 37.76 12.27
C ARG A 142 21.74 38.93 11.40
N GLY A 143 22.86 38.75 10.72
CA GLY A 143 23.35 39.75 9.78
C GLY A 143 24.61 39.31 9.05
N PRO A 144 25.06 40.04 8.02
CA PRO A 144 26.27 39.70 7.28
C PRO A 144 27.50 39.67 8.21
N HIS A 145 28.41 38.73 7.97
CA HIS A 145 29.68 38.62 8.70
C HIS A 145 30.87 38.77 7.75
N LYS A 146 31.79 39.67 8.08
CA LYS A 146 33.05 39.86 7.37
C LYS A 146 34.17 39.20 8.16
N LYS A 147 35.13 38.62 7.43
CA LYS A 147 36.31 37.99 8.05
C LYS A 147 37.04 39.02 8.92
N GLY A 148 37.23 38.70 10.20
CA GLY A 148 37.88 39.58 11.19
C GLY A 148 36.94 40.50 11.98
N ALA A 149 35.64 40.52 11.69
CA ALA A 149 34.67 41.25 12.51
C ALA A 149 34.42 40.54 13.85
N THR A 150 34.14 41.30 14.90
CA THR A 150 33.76 40.76 16.22
C THR A 150 32.39 40.05 16.18
N TRP A 151 32.20 39.10 17.10
CA TRP A 151 30.94 38.39 17.35
C TRP A 151 30.11 39.00 18.48
N GLU A 152 30.58 40.10 19.09
CA GLU A 152 29.83 40.80 20.13
C GLU A 152 28.55 41.43 19.58
N GLY A 153 27.45 41.31 20.34
CA GLY A 153 26.16 41.92 20.01
C GLY A 153 25.42 41.32 18.81
N ARG A 154 25.82 40.12 18.34
CA ARG A 154 25.21 39.45 17.18
C ARG A 154 25.01 37.95 17.40
N GLY A 155 24.06 37.38 16.68
CA GLY A 155 23.85 35.94 16.64
C GLY A 155 24.77 35.22 15.65
N ASP A 156 24.75 33.89 15.70
CA ASP A 156 25.57 33.00 14.85
C ASP A 156 25.18 33.06 13.36
N CYS A 157 23.95 33.47 13.03
CA CYS A 157 23.49 33.47 11.65
C CYS A 157 24.11 34.62 10.85
N VAL A 158 24.87 34.25 9.82
CA VAL A 158 25.57 35.22 8.94
C VAL A 158 24.73 35.70 7.74
N ASP A 159 23.42 35.44 7.74
CA ASP A 159 22.46 35.81 6.68
C ASP A 159 22.86 35.41 5.23
N CYS A 160 23.59 34.29 5.07
CA CYS A 160 24.05 33.82 3.75
C CYS A 160 22.96 33.23 2.83
N LYS A 161 21.76 32.99 3.37
CA LYS A 161 20.60 32.37 2.70
C LYS A 161 20.84 31.00 2.05
N GLN A 162 21.94 30.30 2.37
CA GLN A 162 22.22 28.96 1.83
C GLN A 162 21.13 27.95 2.21
N CYS A 163 20.57 28.05 3.42
CA CYS A 163 19.44 27.23 3.85
C CYS A 163 18.19 27.36 2.96
N VAL A 164 17.98 28.53 2.34
CA VAL A 164 16.85 28.79 1.43
C VAL A 164 17.17 28.21 0.04
N VAL A 165 18.41 28.40 -0.43
CA VAL A 165 18.86 27.93 -1.75
C VAL A 165 18.80 26.41 -1.88
N VAL A 166 19.14 25.68 -0.81
CA VAL A 166 19.11 24.21 -0.81
C VAL A 166 17.74 23.63 -0.49
N CYS A 167 16.78 24.46 -0.07
CA CYS A 167 15.45 23.98 0.28
C CYS A 167 14.67 23.64 -1.00
N PRO A 168 14.27 22.38 -1.23
CA PRO A 168 13.50 22.02 -2.42
C PRO A 168 12.13 22.72 -2.44
N MET A 169 11.59 23.02 -1.26
CA MET A 169 10.30 23.72 -1.10
C MET A 169 10.44 25.25 -1.23
N GLY A 170 11.66 25.79 -1.34
CA GLY A 170 11.91 27.23 -1.49
C GLY A 170 11.57 28.07 -0.25
N ILE A 171 11.42 27.45 0.92
CA ILE A 171 11.06 28.15 2.16
C ILE A 171 12.27 28.73 2.90
N ASP A 172 12.02 29.73 3.74
CA ASP A 172 13.01 30.28 4.66
C ASP A 172 12.75 29.80 6.08
N ILE A 173 13.43 28.72 6.46
CA ILE A 173 13.32 28.06 7.78
C ILE A 173 13.55 28.99 8.97
N ARG A 174 14.17 30.15 8.75
CA ARG A 174 14.42 31.15 9.79
C ARG A 174 13.17 31.96 10.14
N ASN A 175 12.10 31.84 9.37
CA ASN A 175 10.78 32.43 9.65
C ASN A 175 9.91 31.53 10.53
N GLY A 176 10.46 30.42 11.03
CA GLY A 176 9.76 29.47 11.88
C GLY A 176 9.14 28.30 11.11
N PRO A 177 8.21 27.56 11.74
CA PRO A 177 7.59 26.39 11.13
C PRO A 177 6.66 26.79 9.98
N GLN A 178 6.89 26.19 8.81
CA GLN A 178 6.12 26.41 7.59
C GLN A 178 5.52 25.09 7.09
N LEU A 179 4.30 25.12 6.57
CA LEU A 179 3.54 23.92 6.20
C LEU A 179 4.22 23.14 5.07
N GLU A 180 4.89 23.83 4.16
CA GLU A 180 5.58 23.29 3.00
C GLU A 180 6.80 22.44 3.39
N CYS A 181 7.37 22.66 4.58
CA CYS A 181 8.58 21.95 5.02
C CYS A 181 8.37 20.42 5.06
N ILE A 182 9.08 19.69 4.19
CA ILE A 182 9.10 18.22 4.16
C ILE A 182 10.05 17.58 5.18
N GLN A 183 10.78 18.40 5.96
CA GLN A 183 11.74 17.94 6.97
C GLN A 183 12.86 17.01 6.45
N CYS A 184 13.39 17.29 5.25
CA CYS A 184 14.49 16.54 4.63
C CYS A 184 15.89 16.87 5.19
N GLY A 185 16.05 17.93 5.98
CA GLY A 185 17.31 18.25 6.64
C GLY A 185 18.41 18.87 5.76
N LEU A 186 18.21 19.06 4.44
CA LEU A 186 19.23 19.66 3.55
C LEU A 186 19.73 21.04 4.02
N CYS A 187 18.86 21.82 4.67
CA CYS A 187 19.21 23.11 5.25
C CYS A 187 20.15 23.01 6.46
N ILE A 188 20.13 21.88 7.20
CA ILE A 188 21.05 21.58 8.30
C ILE A 188 22.47 21.44 7.73
N ASP A 189 22.65 20.56 6.74
CA ASP A 189 23.97 20.30 6.13
C ASP A 189 24.58 21.56 5.52
N ALA A 190 23.77 22.32 4.78
CA ALA A 190 24.21 23.58 4.19
C ALA A 190 24.62 24.61 5.25
N CYS A 191 23.84 24.73 6.33
CA CYS A 191 24.14 25.67 7.41
C CYS A 191 25.40 25.27 8.18
N ASP A 192 25.56 23.99 8.50
CA ASP A 192 26.73 23.47 9.19
C ASP A 192 28.01 23.67 8.38
N SER A 193 27.93 23.54 7.05
CA SER A 193 29.06 23.86 6.17
C SER A 193 29.49 25.32 6.27
N VAL A 194 28.55 26.25 6.48
CA VAL A 194 28.82 27.68 6.68
C VAL A 194 29.35 27.94 8.08
N MET A 195 28.73 27.35 9.12
CA MET A 195 29.17 27.50 10.52
C MET A 195 30.62 27.06 10.71
N LYS A 196 31.01 25.93 10.12
CA LYS A 196 32.40 25.46 10.11
C LYS A 196 33.35 26.45 9.46
N LYS A 197 32.97 27.06 8.33
CA LYS A 197 33.80 28.05 7.61
C LYS A 197 34.00 29.35 8.39
N VAL A 198 33.01 29.77 9.18
CA VAL A 198 33.08 31.00 9.99
C VAL A 198 33.60 30.74 11.42
N GLY A 199 33.94 29.49 11.75
CA GLY A 199 34.47 29.12 13.06
C GLY A 199 33.44 29.16 14.19
N ARG A 200 32.16 28.89 13.90
CA ARG A 200 31.09 28.83 14.90
C ARG A 200 30.57 27.40 15.10
N PRO A 201 29.96 27.09 16.27
CA PRO A 201 29.34 25.80 16.52
C PRO A 201 28.29 25.44 15.45
N THR A 202 28.22 24.17 15.08
CA THR A 202 27.22 23.61 14.16
C THR A 202 25.83 23.54 14.83
N ALA A 203 24.85 22.93 14.14
CA ALA A 203 23.49 22.77 14.62
C ALA A 203 22.76 24.10 14.89
N LEU A 204 23.00 25.11 14.05
CA LEU A 204 22.21 26.35 14.08
C LEU A 204 20.79 26.10 13.55
N ILE A 205 20.69 25.24 12.55
CA ILE A 205 19.47 24.55 12.16
C ILE A 205 19.68 23.11 12.54
N ALA A 206 18.73 22.50 13.26
CA ALA A 206 18.83 21.12 13.72
C ALA A 206 17.44 20.50 13.88
N TYR A 207 17.39 19.18 14.00
CA TYR A 207 16.20 18.55 14.58
C TYR A 207 16.13 18.93 16.06
N ASP A 208 15.05 19.60 16.44
CA ASP A 208 14.82 20.08 17.79
C ASP A 208 13.34 19.99 18.16
N THR A 209 13.02 20.20 19.42
CA THR A 209 11.64 20.23 19.89
C THR A 209 11.24 21.66 20.25
N ASP A 210 9.97 22.01 20.06
CA ASP A 210 9.45 23.34 20.43
C ASP A 210 9.66 23.61 21.93
N GLU A 211 9.52 22.58 22.77
CA GLU A 211 9.79 22.69 24.21
C GLU A 211 11.27 23.04 24.48
N ASN A 212 12.22 22.44 23.77
CA ASN A 212 13.65 22.75 23.94
C ASN A 212 13.99 24.16 23.47
N VAL A 213 13.36 24.64 22.39
CA VAL A 213 13.50 26.03 21.94
C VAL A 213 13.03 26.97 23.05
N LEU A 214 11.82 26.75 23.58
CA LEU A 214 11.27 27.56 24.68
C LEU A 214 12.14 27.53 25.94
N ARG A 215 12.71 26.36 26.29
CA ARG A 215 13.63 26.22 27.43
C ARG A 215 14.88 27.06 27.26
N ARG A 216 15.50 27.03 26.08
CA ARG A 216 16.72 27.82 25.82
C ARG A 216 16.44 29.32 25.82
N TRP A 217 15.30 29.76 25.28
CA TRP A 217 14.84 31.15 25.40
C TRP A 217 14.67 31.61 26.85
N LYS A 218 14.29 30.69 27.75
CA LYS A 218 14.19 30.95 29.20
C LYS A 218 15.50 30.74 29.97
N GLY A 219 16.61 30.43 29.29
CA GLY A 219 17.91 30.17 29.91
C GLY A 219 18.04 28.80 30.59
N PHE A 220 17.09 27.88 30.39
CA PHE A 220 17.17 26.51 30.90
C PHE A 220 17.92 25.59 29.93
N PRO A 221 18.63 24.57 30.44
CA PRO A 221 19.25 23.57 29.59
C PRO A 221 18.19 22.79 28.79
N ALA A 222 18.55 22.42 27.56
CA ALA A 222 17.74 21.55 26.73
C ALA A 222 17.56 20.18 27.40
N ARG A 223 16.37 19.60 27.26
CA ARG A 223 16.07 18.25 27.69
C ARG A 223 16.56 17.26 26.63
N ASN A 224 17.09 16.13 27.07
CA ASN A 224 17.36 15.00 26.19
C ASN A 224 16.04 14.50 25.58
N PHE A 225 16.06 14.22 24.27
CA PHE A 225 14.92 13.64 23.59
C PHE A 225 14.61 12.25 24.18
N SER A 226 13.38 12.03 24.63
CA SER A 226 12.89 10.73 25.08
C SER A 226 11.81 10.22 24.13
N PRO A 227 12.00 9.08 23.47
CA PRO A 227 10.96 8.47 22.64
C PRO A 227 9.83 7.87 23.49
N PHE A 228 10.09 7.55 24.77
CA PHE A 228 9.12 6.92 25.67
C PHE A 228 8.19 7.96 26.30
N ARG A 229 7.11 8.29 25.57
CA ARG A 229 6.07 9.22 26.01
C ARG A 229 4.75 8.47 26.19
N PRO A 230 3.89 8.84 27.16
CA PRO A 230 2.61 8.16 27.40
C PRO A 230 1.76 8.02 26.13
N ARG A 231 1.67 9.08 25.32
CA ARG A 231 0.94 9.07 24.04
C ARG A 231 1.51 8.04 23.05
N ILE A 232 2.84 7.96 22.93
CA ILE A 232 3.51 6.99 22.04
C ILE A 232 3.30 5.57 22.55
N ILE A 233 3.38 5.36 23.86
CA ILE A 233 3.14 4.04 24.48
C ILE A 233 1.70 3.58 24.18
N VAL A 234 0.70 4.46 24.34
CA VAL A 234 -0.69 4.14 24.00
C VAL A 234 -0.83 3.76 22.53
N TYR A 235 -0.25 4.53 21.60
CA TYR A 235 -0.29 4.20 20.18
C TYR A 235 0.42 2.87 19.86
N ALA A 236 1.57 2.61 20.48
CA ALA A 236 2.30 1.36 20.31
C ALA A 236 1.50 0.16 20.83
N LEU A 237 0.83 0.30 21.99
CA LEU A 237 -0.03 -0.75 22.54
C LEU A 237 -1.23 -1.05 21.63
N VAL A 238 -1.92 -0.02 21.14
CA VAL A 238 -3.04 -0.19 20.20
C VAL A 238 -2.58 -0.86 18.91
N PHE A 239 -1.41 -0.47 18.40
CA PHE A 239 -0.81 -1.07 17.21
C PHE A 239 -0.47 -2.54 17.43
N VAL A 240 0.24 -2.88 18.50
CA VAL A 240 0.59 -4.27 18.85
C VAL A 240 -0.66 -5.10 19.09
N PHE A 241 -1.67 -4.55 19.75
CA PHE A 241 -2.95 -5.23 19.97
C PHE A 241 -3.65 -5.55 18.65
N THR A 242 -3.78 -4.56 17.75
CA THR A 242 -4.41 -4.75 16.43
C THR A 242 -3.62 -5.73 15.57
N ALA A 243 -2.30 -5.60 15.54
CA ALA A 243 -1.41 -6.51 14.82
C ALA A 243 -1.51 -7.94 15.39
N GLY A 244 -1.62 -8.07 16.71
CA GLY A 244 -1.83 -9.35 17.39
C GLY A 244 -3.17 -9.98 17.02
N LEU A 245 -4.26 -9.21 16.97
CA LEU A 245 -5.57 -9.69 16.51
C LEU A 245 -5.51 -10.14 15.04
N MET A 246 -4.84 -9.38 14.17
CA MET A 246 -4.68 -9.75 12.76
C MET A 246 -3.83 -11.02 12.61
N ALA A 247 -2.72 -11.13 13.35
CA ALA A 247 -1.86 -12.31 13.35
C ALA A 247 -2.60 -13.54 13.87
N PHE A 248 -3.36 -13.40 14.96
CA PHE A 248 -4.21 -14.46 15.48
C PHE A 248 -5.27 -14.89 14.45
N GLY A 249 -5.91 -13.94 13.78
CA GLY A 249 -6.87 -14.24 12.71
C GLY A 249 -6.23 -14.96 11.52
N LEU A 250 -5.00 -14.58 11.15
CA LEU A 250 -4.25 -15.22 10.07
C LEU A 250 -3.81 -16.64 10.45
N SER A 251 -3.34 -16.87 11.67
CA SER A 251 -2.91 -18.19 12.15
C SER A 251 -4.05 -19.18 12.34
N ASN A 252 -5.27 -18.70 12.61
CA ASN A 252 -6.48 -19.54 12.73
C ASN A 252 -7.33 -19.57 11.45
N ARG A 253 -6.83 -19.01 10.35
CA ARG A 253 -7.52 -19.03 9.05
C ARG A 253 -7.57 -20.47 8.55
N ALA A 254 -8.78 -20.95 8.22
CA ALA A 254 -8.93 -22.24 7.55
C ALA A 254 -8.31 -22.22 6.16
N ASP A 255 -7.51 -23.24 5.85
CA ASP A 255 -6.80 -23.42 4.58
C ASP A 255 -7.73 -23.74 3.41
N VAL A 256 -8.87 -24.37 3.70
CA VAL A 256 -9.86 -24.78 2.71
C VAL A 256 -11.21 -24.26 3.16
N GLU A 257 -11.95 -23.70 2.21
CA GLU A 257 -13.28 -23.18 2.48
C GLU A 257 -14.26 -23.79 1.47
N LEU A 258 -15.26 -24.50 1.99
CA LEU A 258 -16.40 -25.00 1.23
C LEU A 258 -17.58 -24.06 1.42
N SER A 259 -18.10 -23.52 0.32
CA SER A 259 -19.39 -22.82 0.29
C SER A 259 -20.39 -23.64 -0.53
N VAL A 260 -21.55 -23.95 0.05
CA VAL A 260 -22.62 -24.68 -0.63
C VAL A 260 -23.74 -23.72 -0.98
N LEU A 261 -24.09 -23.65 -2.25
CA LEU A 261 -25.13 -22.79 -2.78
C LEU A 261 -26.24 -23.68 -3.36
N LYS A 262 -27.38 -23.76 -2.68
CA LYS A 262 -28.55 -24.47 -3.22
C LYS A 262 -29.10 -23.75 -4.44
N ASP A 263 -29.51 -24.50 -5.46
CA ASP A 263 -30.22 -23.93 -6.60
C ASP A 263 -31.60 -23.40 -6.19
N ARG A 264 -31.89 -22.15 -6.59
CA ARG A 264 -33.17 -21.49 -6.31
C ARG A 264 -34.18 -21.64 -7.45
N ALA A 265 -33.72 -21.88 -8.69
CA ALA A 265 -34.59 -21.98 -9.85
C ALA A 265 -35.37 -23.30 -9.86
N LEU A 266 -34.72 -24.39 -9.43
CA LEU A 266 -35.32 -25.71 -9.26
C LEU A 266 -35.07 -26.21 -7.83
N PRO A 267 -35.97 -25.91 -6.88
CA PRO A 267 -35.81 -26.28 -5.48
C PRO A 267 -35.66 -27.78 -5.25
N PHE A 268 -36.38 -28.58 -6.04
CA PHE A 268 -36.26 -30.03 -6.16
C PHE A 268 -36.85 -30.48 -7.51
N VAL A 269 -36.47 -31.66 -7.98
CA VAL A 269 -37.00 -32.31 -9.20
C VAL A 269 -37.39 -33.73 -8.84
N GLN A 270 -38.61 -34.15 -9.19
CA GLN A 270 -39.00 -35.57 -9.11
C GLN A 270 -38.60 -36.28 -10.40
N LEU A 271 -37.88 -37.39 -10.27
CA LEU A 271 -37.48 -38.26 -11.37
C LEU A 271 -38.63 -39.19 -11.77
N ALA A 272 -38.55 -39.78 -12.96
CA ALA A 272 -39.54 -40.75 -13.42
C ALA A 272 -39.62 -42.02 -12.54
N SER A 273 -38.56 -42.31 -11.78
CA SER A 273 -38.52 -43.37 -10.76
C SER A 273 -39.30 -43.04 -9.48
N GLY A 274 -39.73 -41.79 -9.30
CA GLY A 274 -40.29 -41.26 -8.06
C GLY A 274 -39.25 -40.66 -7.10
N ASP A 275 -37.96 -40.79 -7.41
CA ASP A 275 -36.88 -40.24 -6.58
C ASP A 275 -36.85 -38.70 -6.62
N VAL A 276 -36.43 -38.09 -5.52
CA VAL A 276 -36.33 -36.63 -5.39
C VAL A 276 -34.87 -36.20 -5.54
N ARG A 277 -34.62 -35.26 -6.45
CA ARG A 277 -33.28 -34.73 -6.75
C ARG A 277 -33.19 -33.24 -6.43
N ASN A 278 -32.18 -32.86 -5.66
CA ASN A 278 -31.85 -31.47 -5.35
C ASN A 278 -30.49 -31.09 -5.95
N GLY A 279 -30.38 -29.88 -6.48
CA GLY A 279 -29.14 -29.35 -7.07
C GLY A 279 -28.44 -28.34 -6.17
N TYR A 280 -27.11 -28.46 -6.08
CA TYR A 280 -26.23 -27.58 -5.31
C TYR A 280 -25.01 -27.21 -6.13
N THR A 281 -24.56 -25.97 -6.00
CA THR A 281 -23.26 -25.53 -6.50
C THR A 281 -22.29 -25.47 -5.32
N LEU A 282 -21.27 -26.32 -5.35
CA LEU A 282 -20.16 -26.29 -4.41
C LEU A 282 -19.12 -25.31 -4.93
N LYS A 283 -18.75 -24.32 -4.11
CA LYS A 283 -17.62 -23.44 -4.37
C LYS A 283 -16.51 -23.81 -3.39
N LEU A 284 -15.44 -24.36 -3.94
CA LEU A 284 -14.25 -24.78 -3.21
C LEU A 284 -13.16 -23.73 -3.37
N VAL A 285 -12.62 -23.26 -2.25
CA VAL A 285 -11.49 -22.33 -2.24
C VAL A 285 -10.30 -23.00 -1.55
N ASN A 286 -9.22 -23.22 -2.31
CA ASN A 286 -7.95 -23.69 -1.78
C ASN A 286 -7.04 -22.48 -1.54
N LYS A 287 -6.65 -22.24 -0.29
CA LYS A 287 -5.80 -21.12 0.10
C LYS A 287 -4.33 -21.53 0.27
N GLN A 288 -4.00 -22.76 -0.12
CA GLN A 288 -2.64 -23.31 -0.13
C GLN A 288 -2.06 -23.27 -1.55
N ARG A 289 -0.73 -23.25 -1.63
CA ARG A 289 0.03 -23.20 -2.90
C ARG A 289 0.25 -24.57 -3.53
N GLU A 290 -0.44 -25.59 -3.05
CA GLU A 290 -0.35 -26.96 -3.53
C GLU A 290 -1.71 -27.40 -4.06
N HIS A 291 -1.68 -28.28 -5.06
CA HIS A 291 -2.89 -28.92 -5.55
C HIS A 291 -3.41 -29.92 -4.51
N ARG A 292 -4.70 -29.87 -4.19
CA ARG A 292 -5.32 -30.72 -3.15
C ARG A 292 -6.58 -31.39 -3.66
N THR A 293 -6.82 -32.59 -3.17
CA THR A 293 -7.96 -33.45 -3.50
C THR A 293 -8.77 -33.72 -2.25
N PHE A 294 -10.09 -33.62 -2.34
CA PHE A 294 -11.00 -33.75 -1.21
C PHE A 294 -12.11 -34.73 -1.52
N ASP A 295 -12.41 -35.62 -0.58
CA ASP A 295 -13.57 -36.50 -0.64
C ASP A 295 -14.81 -35.76 -0.13
N VAL A 296 -15.89 -35.78 -0.91
CA VAL A 296 -17.16 -35.15 -0.56
C VAL A 296 -18.08 -36.15 0.13
N HIS A 297 -18.48 -35.83 1.36
CA HIS A 297 -19.47 -36.60 2.11
C HIS A 297 -20.69 -35.74 2.43
N VAL A 298 -21.86 -36.40 2.50
CA VAL A 298 -23.11 -35.76 2.93
C VAL A 298 -23.61 -36.43 4.18
N GLU A 299 -23.71 -35.65 5.25
CA GLU A 299 -24.32 -36.07 6.51
C GLU A 299 -25.78 -35.64 6.56
N GLY A 300 -26.60 -36.44 7.25
CA GLY A 300 -28.02 -36.21 7.43
C GLY A 300 -28.89 -36.96 6.43
N LEU A 301 -28.40 -37.34 5.25
CA LEU A 301 -29.17 -38.08 4.24
C LEU A 301 -28.68 -39.53 4.06
N PRO A 302 -29.16 -40.50 4.87
CA PRO A 302 -28.78 -41.89 4.69
C PRO A 302 -29.34 -42.45 3.38
N GLY A 303 -28.50 -43.09 2.57
CA GLY A 303 -28.88 -43.70 1.29
C GLY A 303 -29.03 -42.73 0.12
N ALA A 304 -28.61 -41.47 0.26
CA ALA A 304 -28.58 -40.54 -0.87
C ALA A 304 -27.51 -40.92 -1.88
N VAL A 305 -27.87 -40.86 -3.16
CA VAL A 305 -26.92 -40.97 -4.27
C VAL A 305 -26.35 -39.58 -4.54
N ILE A 306 -25.03 -39.49 -4.46
CA ILE A 306 -24.25 -38.27 -4.65
C ILE A 306 -23.70 -38.31 -6.09
N GLU A 307 -24.11 -37.37 -6.92
CA GLU A 307 -23.66 -37.25 -8.31
C GLU A 307 -23.01 -35.88 -8.51
N ILE A 308 -21.72 -35.83 -8.88
CA ILE A 308 -21.04 -34.59 -9.28
C ILE A 308 -20.95 -34.59 -10.80
N ILE A 309 -21.52 -33.55 -11.42
CA ILE A 309 -21.55 -33.43 -12.88
C ILE A 309 -20.10 -33.31 -13.39
N GLY A 310 -19.68 -34.31 -14.18
CA GLY A 310 -18.34 -34.38 -14.79
C GLY A 310 -17.36 -35.33 -14.10
N GLU A 311 -17.67 -35.88 -12.92
CA GLU A 311 -16.76 -36.75 -12.15
C GLU A 311 -17.28 -38.20 -11.95
N GLY A 312 -18.42 -38.55 -12.55
CA GLY A 312 -18.98 -39.90 -12.55
C GLY A 312 -19.71 -40.30 -11.26
N ASP A 313 -20.54 -41.34 -11.34
CA ASP A 313 -21.29 -41.87 -10.20
C ASP A 313 -20.36 -42.67 -9.29
N SER A 314 -19.99 -42.09 -8.15
CA SER A 314 -19.31 -42.81 -7.08
C SER A 314 -19.93 -42.47 -5.73
N ALA A 315 -19.87 -43.41 -4.79
CA ALA A 315 -20.39 -43.21 -3.44
C ALA A 315 -19.58 -42.16 -2.63
N SER A 316 -18.42 -41.72 -3.12
CA SER A 316 -17.58 -40.68 -2.52
C SER A 316 -16.82 -39.96 -3.63
N PRO A 317 -17.43 -38.97 -4.29
CA PRO A 317 -16.78 -38.26 -5.38
C PRO A 317 -15.64 -37.39 -4.83
N VAL A 318 -14.53 -37.41 -5.56
CA VAL A 318 -13.31 -36.69 -5.23
C VAL A 318 -13.29 -35.40 -6.02
N VAL A 319 -13.29 -34.25 -5.35
CA VAL A 319 -13.12 -32.94 -5.99
C VAL A 319 -11.69 -32.46 -5.81
N SER A 320 -11.16 -31.71 -6.79
CA SER A 320 -9.80 -31.17 -6.71
C SER A 320 -9.81 -29.64 -6.75
N ALA A 321 -8.78 -29.02 -6.19
CA ALA A 321 -8.59 -27.58 -6.31
C ALA A 321 -7.12 -27.26 -6.59
N GLY A 322 -6.91 -26.42 -7.60
CA GLY A 322 -5.61 -25.86 -7.92
C GLY A 322 -5.03 -24.99 -6.78
N PRO A 323 -3.74 -24.66 -6.83
CA PRO A 323 -3.08 -23.78 -5.87
C PRO A 323 -3.69 -22.38 -5.93
N ASP A 324 -4.00 -21.80 -4.76
CA ASP A 324 -4.70 -20.51 -4.63
C ASP A 324 -6.01 -20.41 -5.47
N GLY A 325 -6.59 -21.57 -5.81
CA GLY A 325 -7.67 -21.71 -6.77
C GLY A 325 -9.07 -21.61 -6.18
N VAL A 326 -10.02 -21.24 -7.03
CA VAL A 326 -11.46 -21.25 -6.72
C VAL A 326 -12.17 -22.12 -7.76
N GLU A 327 -12.52 -23.33 -7.37
CA GLU A 327 -13.21 -24.29 -8.23
C GLU A 327 -14.71 -24.34 -7.92
N ARG A 328 -15.50 -24.66 -8.94
CA ARG A 328 -16.96 -24.76 -8.82
C ARG A 328 -17.42 -26.11 -9.35
N TYR A 329 -18.07 -26.86 -8.47
CA TYR A 329 -18.64 -28.16 -8.80
C TYR A 329 -20.16 -28.11 -8.70
N ARG A 330 -20.83 -28.84 -9.58
CA ARG A 330 -22.28 -29.00 -9.51
C ARG A 330 -22.60 -30.36 -8.92
N LEU A 331 -23.17 -30.35 -7.72
CA LEU A 331 -23.58 -31.52 -6.97
C LEU A 331 -25.08 -31.73 -7.11
N LEU A 332 -25.47 -32.96 -7.39
CA LEU A 332 -26.84 -33.45 -7.39
C LEU A 332 -26.98 -34.49 -6.29
N LEU A 333 -27.97 -34.31 -5.42
CA LEU A 333 -28.31 -35.27 -4.38
C LEU A 333 -29.66 -35.89 -4.71
N THR A 334 -29.70 -37.21 -4.82
CA THR A 334 -30.92 -37.97 -5.13
C THR A 334 -31.27 -38.89 -3.98
N THR A 335 -32.55 -38.92 -3.58
CA THR A 335 -33.06 -39.76 -2.49
C THR A 335 -34.31 -40.50 -2.94
N ALA A 336 -34.55 -41.68 -2.36
CA ALA A 336 -35.80 -42.40 -2.54
C ALA A 336 -36.98 -41.61 -1.96
N PRO A 337 -38.18 -41.66 -2.58
CA PRO A 337 -39.36 -40.96 -2.08
C PRO A 337 -39.74 -41.44 -0.68
N GLY A 338 -40.03 -40.50 0.23
CA GLY A 338 -40.46 -40.80 1.60
C GLY A 338 -39.34 -41.28 2.52
N ALA A 339 -38.07 -41.15 2.10
CA ALA A 339 -36.91 -41.47 2.93
C ALA A 339 -36.88 -40.66 4.24
N ARG A 340 -37.55 -39.49 4.30
CA ARG A 340 -37.68 -38.69 5.52
C ARG A 340 -39.08 -38.10 5.75
N LYS A 341 -39.34 -37.75 7.02
CA LYS A 341 -40.59 -37.11 7.49
C LYS A 341 -40.42 -35.59 7.46
N GLY A 342 -40.92 -34.92 6.42
CA GLY A 342 -41.05 -33.46 6.35
C GLY A 342 -40.63 -32.87 4.99
N ALA A 343 -41.17 -31.70 4.64
CA ALA A 343 -40.89 -31.01 3.36
C ALA A 343 -39.45 -30.46 3.24
N SER A 344 -38.72 -30.35 4.36
CA SER A 344 -37.38 -29.80 4.43
C SER A 344 -36.53 -30.57 5.43
N SER A 345 -35.31 -30.92 5.04
CA SER A 345 -34.33 -31.60 5.89
C SER A 345 -33.00 -30.86 5.89
N ASP A 346 -32.45 -30.61 7.07
CA ASP A 346 -31.10 -30.07 7.19
C ASP A 346 -30.06 -31.14 6.86
N ILE A 347 -29.07 -30.74 6.08
CA ILE A 347 -27.96 -31.58 5.62
C ILE A 347 -26.64 -30.85 5.82
N ARG A 348 -25.57 -31.61 5.99
CA ARG A 348 -24.23 -31.05 6.08
C ARG A 348 -23.34 -31.70 5.04
N ILE A 349 -22.76 -30.88 4.16
CA ILE A 349 -21.78 -31.34 3.17
C ILE A 349 -20.40 -31.12 3.78
N VAL A 350 -19.63 -32.20 3.88
CA VAL A 350 -18.33 -32.24 4.56
C VAL A 350 -17.27 -32.62 3.53
N LEU A 351 -16.21 -31.82 3.44
CA LEU A 351 -14.99 -32.17 2.74
C LEU A 351 -14.04 -32.86 3.71
N THR A 352 -13.56 -34.03 3.32
CA THR A 352 -12.49 -34.72 4.02
C THR A 352 -11.25 -34.82 3.16
N GLU A 353 -10.09 -34.80 3.80
CA GLU A 353 -8.80 -35.09 3.15
C GLU A 353 -8.08 -36.10 4.03
N ALA A 354 -7.63 -37.21 3.44
CA ALA A 354 -7.03 -38.34 4.17
C ALA A 354 -7.88 -38.79 5.38
N GLY A 355 -9.21 -38.77 5.24
CA GLY A 355 -10.17 -39.18 6.27
C GLY A 355 -10.41 -38.18 7.40
N LYS A 356 -9.82 -36.97 7.35
CA LYS A 356 -10.07 -35.90 8.34
C LYS A 356 -10.97 -34.82 7.76
N PRO A 357 -12.01 -34.35 8.48
CA PRO A 357 -12.85 -33.25 8.01
C PRO A 357 -12.05 -31.94 7.99
N VAL A 358 -12.00 -31.31 6.82
CA VAL A 358 -11.24 -30.06 6.60
C VAL A 358 -12.18 -28.85 6.57
N SER A 359 -13.37 -29.00 5.97
CA SER A 359 -14.39 -27.96 5.91
C SER A 359 -15.77 -28.59 5.84
N ALA A 360 -16.77 -27.94 6.44
CA ALA A 360 -18.16 -28.37 6.38
C ALA A 360 -19.08 -27.18 6.15
N ALA A 361 -20.15 -27.38 5.39
CA ALA A 361 -21.16 -26.37 5.10
C ALA A 361 -22.55 -26.96 5.27
N ALA A 362 -23.42 -26.22 5.96
CA ALA A 362 -24.83 -26.58 6.11
C ALA A 362 -25.60 -26.24 4.84
N ALA A 363 -26.56 -27.08 4.49
CA ALA A 363 -27.51 -26.87 3.41
C ALA A 363 -28.85 -27.53 3.74
N THR A 364 -29.83 -27.33 2.88
CA THR A 364 -31.19 -27.84 3.08
C THR A 364 -31.61 -28.69 1.89
N PHE A 365 -32.13 -29.88 2.15
CA PHE A 365 -32.75 -30.76 1.17
C PHE A 365 -34.27 -30.57 1.22
N LEU A 366 -34.91 -30.39 0.06
CA LEU A 366 -36.36 -30.19 -0.02
C LEU A 366 -36.99 -31.40 -0.70
N GLU A 367 -38.13 -31.82 -0.15
CA GLU A 367 -38.96 -32.89 -0.68
C GLU A 367 -40.38 -32.37 -0.92
N PRO A 368 -41.14 -32.99 -1.84
CA PRO A 368 -42.55 -32.71 -1.99
C PRO A 368 -43.25 -32.98 -0.66
N GLU A 369 -44.04 -32.03 -0.18
CA GLU A 369 -44.86 -32.26 1.00
C GLU A 369 -45.83 -33.39 0.69
N ALA A 370 -45.83 -34.46 1.49
CA ALA A 370 -46.77 -35.56 1.31
C ALA A 370 -48.17 -34.96 1.39
N SER A 371 -48.87 -34.88 0.26
CA SER A 371 -50.26 -34.45 0.26
C SER A 371 -51.00 -35.38 1.21
N ASN A 372 -51.56 -34.82 2.29
CA ASN A 372 -52.60 -35.51 3.05
C ASN A 372 -53.77 -35.75 2.08
N ALA A 373 -53.70 -36.83 1.31
CA ALA A 373 -54.82 -37.41 0.62
C ALA A 373 -55.65 -38.11 1.70
N SER A 374 -56.54 -37.34 2.32
CA SER A 374 -57.72 -37.83 3.01
C SER A 374 -58.92 -37.71 2.09
#